data_AF-A0A967T429-F1
#
_entry.id   AF-A0A967T429-F1
#
_cell.length_a   1.000
_cell.length_b   1.000
_cell.length_c   1.000
_cell.angle_alpha   90.00
_cell.angle_beta   90.00
_cell.angle_gamma   90.00
#
_symmetry.space_group_name_H-M   'P 1'
#
loop_
_entity.id
_entity.type
_entity.pdbx_description
1 polymer ?
#
loop_
_entity_poly.entity_id
_entity_poly.type
_entity_poly.pdbx_seq_one_letter_code
_entity_poly.pdbx_strand_id
1 'polypeptide(L)' 'ANIASELDAADLQFATVIIDDAGKAGAAIALVLAQEKISSELVDNLNASIHLRALLTDLFLL' A
#
# COMPACT_ATOMS: atom_id res chain seq x y z
N ALA A 1 5.25 3.26 -30.91
CA ALA A 1 5.65 2.13 -30.04
C ALA A 1 4.56 1.07 -30.12
N ASN A 2 4.88 -0.19 -29.84
CA ASN A 2 3.91 -1.29 -29.90
C ASN A 2 3.01 -1.23 -28.65
N ILE A 3 1.69 -1.33 -28.81
CA ILE A 3 0.73 -1.27 -27.69
C ILE A 3 1.05 -2.34 -26.64
N ALA A 4 1.53 -3.51 -27.07
CA ALA A 4 1.97 -4.57 -26.15
C ALA A 4 3.17 -4.15 -25.28
N SER A 5 4.13 -3.39 -25.82
CA SER A 5 5.28 -2.90 -25.04
C SER A 5 4.92 -1.75 -24.08
N GLU A 6 3.85 -1.01 -24.37
CA GLU A 6 3.34 0.04 -23.47
C GLU A 6 2.54 -0.58 -22.31
N LEU A 7 1.83 -1.68 -22.56
CA LEU A 7 1.10 -2.43 -21.52
C LEU A 7 2.06 -3.09 -20.52
N ASP A 8 3.09 -3.81 -20.99
CA ASP A 8 4.11 -4.41 -20.12
C ASP A 8 4.82 -3.35 -19.24
N ALA A 9 5.09 -2.17 -19.81
CA ALA A 9 5.70 -1.08 -19.07
C ALA A 9 4.75 -0.46 -18.02
N ALA A 10 3.45 -0.38 -18.34
CA ALA A 10 2.44 0.11 -17.41
C ALA A 10 2.23 -0.85 -16.23
N ASP A 11 2.23 -2.16 -16.47
CA ASP A 11 2.13 -3.17 -15.42
C ASP A 11 3.35 -3.13 -14.47
N LEU A 12 4.56 -2.94 -15.02
CA LEU A 12 5.77 -2.76 -14.21
C LEU A 12 5.75 -1.46 -13.40
N GLN A 13 5.22 -0.38 -13.97
CA GLN A 13 5.05 0.89 -13.25
C GLN A 13 4.04 0.76 -12.13
N PHE A 14 2.91 0.11 -12.37
CA PHE A 14 1.89 -0.14 -11.36
C PHE A 14 2.43 -1.04 -10.24
N ALA A 15 3.13 -2.12 -10.58
CA ALA A 15 3.80 -2.97 -9.60
C ALA A 15 4.78 -2.20 -8.71
N THR A 16 5.49 -1.22 -9.26
CA THR A 16 6.40 -0.35 -8.49
C THR A 16 5.65 0.50 -7.48
N VAL A 17 4.49 1.06 -7.85
CA VAL A 17 3.61 1.82 -6.94
C VAL A 17 3.12 0.94 -5.79
N ILE A 18 2.67 -0.29 -6.11
CA ILE A 18 2.22 -1.26 -5.10
C ILE A 18 3.33 -1.62 -4.12
N ILE A 19 4.56 -1.83 -4.60
CA ILE A 19 5.71 -2.14 -3.74
C ILE A 19 6.02 -0.97 -2.78
N ASP A 20 6.00 0.27 -3.27
CA ASP A 20 6.27 1.45 -2.45
C ASP A 20 5.19 1.64 -1.37
N ASP A 21 3.92 1.51 -1.74
CA ASP A 21 2.80 1.63 -0.82
C ASP A 21 2.77 0.48 0.20
N ALA A 22 3.15 -0.74 -0.20
CA ALA A 22 3.37 -1.85 0.73
C ALA A 22 4.49 -1.57 1.74
N GLY A 23 5.58 -0.93 1.31
CA GLY A 23 6.65 -0.49 2.19
C GLY A 23 6.17 0.53 3.24
N LYS A 24 5.44 1.56 2.80
CA LYS A 24 4.85 2.57 3.70
C LYS A 24 3.87 1.94 4.69
N ALA A 25 2.99 1.07 4.20
CA ALA A 25 2.02 0.34 5.01
C ALA A 25 2.71 -0.50 6.10
N GLY A 26 3.74 -1.26 5.73
CA GLY A 26 4.52 -2.07 6.67
C GLY A 26 5.22 -1.24 7.75
N ALA A 27 5.86 -0.13 7.36
CA ALA A 27 6.55 0.76 8.31
C ALA A 27 5.56 1.39 9.32
N ALA A 28 4.39 1.81 8.84
CA ALA A 28 3.38 2.42 9.67
C ALA A 28 2.70 1.40 10.61
N ILE A 29 2.45 0.17 10.15
CA ILE A 29 2.02 -0.94 11.03
C ILE A 29 3.06 -1.22 12.11
N ALA A 30 4.35 -1.28 11.74
CA ALA A 30 5.43 -1.50 12.71
C ALA A 30 5.47 -0.39 13.78
N LEU A 31 5.24 0.87 13.39
CA LEU A 31 5.14 2.00 14.32
C LEU A 31 3.97 1.84 15.30
N VAL A 32 2.81 1.37 14.83
CA VAL A 32 1.65 1.10 15.68
C VAL A 32 1.91 -0.05 16.65
N LEU A 33 2.55 -1.13 16.18
CA LEU A 33 2.91 -2.28 17.01
C LEU A 33 3.97 -1.95 18.07
N ALA A 34 4.76 -0.90 17.87
CA ALA A 34 5.74 -0.42 18.85
C ALA A 34 5.12 0.42 19.99
N GLN A 35 3.84 0.81 19.92
CA GLN A 35 3.18 1.57 20.97
C GLN A 35 2.81 0.66 22.17
N GLU A 36 2.98 1.16 23.40
CA GLU A 36 2.61 0.44 24.62
C GLU A 36 1.10 0.14 24.70
N LYS A 37 0.28 1.02 24.11
CA LYS A 37 -1.18 0.86 24.01
C LYS A 37 -1.64 1.25 22.61
N ILE A 38 -2.44 0.38 22.00
CA ILE A 38 -3.03 0.60 20.68
C ILE A 38 -4.49 0.99 20.87
N SER A 39 -4.82 2.27 20.64
CA SER A 39 -6.21 2.75 20.67
C SER A 39 -6.90 2.53 19.33
N SER A 40 -8.24 2.43 19.35
CA SER A 40 -9.03 2.35 18.11
C SER A 40 -8.80 3.56 17.21
N GLU A 41 -8.74 4.76 17.79
CA GLU A 41 -8.52 6.01 17.05
C GLU A 41 -7.17 6.01 16.32
N LEU A 42 -6.14 5.41 16.91
CA LEU A 42 -4.82 5.30 16.29
C LEU A 42 -4.85 4.33 15.10
N VAL A 43 -5.58 3.22 15.21
CA VAL A 43 -5.81 2.28 14.11
C VAL A 43 -6.65 2.93 13.00
N ASP A 44 -7.66 3.72 13.35
CA ASP A 44 -8.51 4.44 12.40
C ASP A 44 -7.71 5.51 11.63
N ASN A 45 -6.85 6.27 12.33
CA ASN A 45 -5.94 7.22 11.71
C ASN A 45 -4.93 6.53 10.78
N LEU A 46 -4.41 5.37 11.19
CA LEU A 46 -3.53 4.56 10.37
C LEU A 46 -4.24 4.13 9.08
N ASN A 47 -5.46 3.61 9.20
CA ASN A 47 -6.25 3.14 8.06
C ASN A 47 -6.61 4.28 7.09
N ALA A 48 -6.85 5.49 7.61
CA ALA A 48 -7.12 6.68 6.80
C ALA A 48 -5.86 7.25 6.12
N SER A 49 -4.71 7.22 6.78
CA SER A 49 -3.49 7.91 6.35
C SER A 49 -2.65 7.16 5.32
N ILE A 50 -2.63 5.83 5.34
CA ILE A 50 -1.78 5.04 4.43
C ILE A 50 -2.59 4.41 3.29
N HIS A 51 -3.88 4.75 3.17
CA HIS A 51 -4.80 4.11 2.22
C HIS A 51 -4.69 2.58 2.22
N LEU A 52 -4.43 1.97 3.38
CA LEU A 52 -4.13 0.54 3.53
C LEU A 52 -5.19 -0.34 2.86
N ARG A 53 -6.45 0.07 2.97
CA ARG A 53 -7.58 -0.58 2.29
C ARG A 53 -7.49 -0.54 0.77
N ALA A 54 -7.05 0.57 0.18
CA ALA A 54 -6.88 0.69 -1.27
C ALA A 54 -5.73 -0.21 -1.74
N LEU A 55 -4.58 -0.16 -1.06
CA LEU A 55 -3.44 -1.05 -1.33
C LEU A 55 -3.83 -2.53 -1.30
N LEU A 56 -4.56 -2.96 -0.27
CA LEU A 56 -5.03 -4.35 -0.18
C LEU A 56 -5.96 -4.70 -1.34
N THR A 57 -6.82 -3.76 -1.75
CA THR A 57 -7.72 -3.97 -2.91
C THR A 57 -6.91 -4.11 -4.19
N ASP A 58 -5.93 -3.24 -4.43
CA ASP A 58 -5.10 -3.28 -5.63
C ASP A 58 -4.26 -4.56 -5.72
N LEU A 59 -3.75 -5.07 -4.59
CA LEU A 59 -3.02 -6.34 -4.54
C LEU A 59 -3.89 -7.55 -4.88
N PHE A 60 -5.18 -7.54 -4.53
CA PHE A 60 -6.10 -8.64 -4.83
C PHE A 60 -6.77 -8.51 -6.21
N LEU A 61 -6.63 -7.38 -6.89
CA LEU A 61 -7.14 -7.15 -8.25
C LEU A 61 -6.09 -7.47 -9.35
N LEU A 62 -4.81 -7.58 -8.98
CA LEU A 62 -3.72 -8.13 -9.81
C LEU A 62 -3.76 -9.67 -9.84
#